data_AF-A0A812R8X9-F1
#
_entry.id   AF-A0A812R8X9-F1
#
_cell.length_a   1.000
_cell.length_b   1.000
_cell.length_c   1.000
_cell.angle_alpha   90.00
_cell.angle_beta   90.00
_cell.angle_gamma   90.00
#
_symmetry.space_group_name_H-M   'P 1'
#
loop_
_entity.id
_entity.type
_entity.pdbx_description
1 polymer ?
#
loop_
_entity_poly.entity_id
_entity_poly.type
_entity_poly.pdbx_seq_one_letter_code
_entity_poly.pdbx_strand_id
1 'polypeptide(L)'
;MVKAKDFLLRIDDADFENALFVRQSELQQAEASLEIERGRQSLAKKELALLEGTIDEANRALVLREPQVESIEAEVNAAKASVERAKLDLERTNIYAPFDAQILSRSVNVGSQVAPGDELAQLVGVDEYWIMASVPVRSLQWIQFPELDGRSSLVTLRNPDTWPKGVERYASVSRMIGSLDQQTRLARVLIVVADPLALKSDVPPLILDTLIETHIEGGTVSENESSPSRQEGAIAWMAKNSIAANLLMIILLAGGIWSAITIQKEVFPQFQLDIVEVSVGYPGAAPEEVEQGILRPIEEAVRGVEGIREITSEAREGQGTALIELVGGQDRMKVYQDIDQAVNRIRTFPDQIEQPEVRLQSRQREVMQVGLYGPVDVWTLRKLAEQLRDQLTSHPNITQVALSRVPEYVTHVEIPRQRLREYGLTLSDVADRIRVSSQDIAAGAVSTSAGEILLRVKARKQWAQKFADIEIVSGRRGSVVRLGDIATIRDGFEEVGFHSQFSQTPSVEVDVFRVGAQSPIDVANAVEETMKEFESVLPPGVKWRIDRNNAEEFRRRLYLVMENAAMAVVIVLVILALFLEV
;
A
#
# COMPACT_ATOMS: atom_id res chain seq x y z
N MET A 1 36.38 -5.27 46.11
CA MET A 1 35.21 -6.16 46.27
C MET A 1 34.09 -5.32 46.84
N VAL A 2 32.89 -5.53 46.34
CA VAL A 2 31.65 -4.90 46.80
C VAL A 2 30.69 -6.02 47.20
N LYS A 3 29.97 -5.85 48.29
CA LYS A 3 28.93 -6.77 48.73
C LYS A 3 27.62 -6.44 48.04
N ALA A 4 26.71 -7.40 48.01
CA ALA A 4 25.34 -7.18 47.57
C ALA A 4 24.74 -5.97 48.31
N LYS A 5 24.12 -5.06 47.55
CA LYS A 5 23.54 -3.78 47.98
C LYS A 5 24.54 -2.69 48.39
N ASP A 6 25.84 -2.88 48.20
CA ASP A 6 26.79 -1.78 48.35
C ASP A 6 26.54 -0.73 47.27
N PHE A 7 26.61 0.54 47.65
CA PHE A 7 26.44 1.68 46.74
C PHE A 7 27.62 1.75 45.76
N LEU A 8 27.32 1.84 44.45
CA LEU A 8 28.34 1.92 43.39
C LEU A 8 28.51 3.34 42.86
N LEU A 9 27.42 3.93 42.37
CA LEU A 9 27.41 5.27 41.78
C LEU A 9 26.02 5.89 41.83
N ARG A 10 25.98 7.22 41.71
CA ARG A 10 24.75 8.02 41.65
C ARG A 10 24.74 8.86 40.37
N ILE A 11 23.60 8.85 39.68
CA ILE A 11 23.26 9.76 38.58
C ILE A 11 22.66 11.03 39.19
N ASP A 12 22.87 12.18 38.54
CA ASP A 12 22.21 13.44 38.93
C ASP A 12 20.68 13.26 38.87
N ASP A 13 20.01 13.52 39.98
CA ASP A 13 18.58 13.26 40.17
C ASP A 13 17.70 14.48 39.94
N ALA A 14 18.27 15.67 39.70
CA ALA A 14 17.50 16.91 39.57
C ALA A 14 16.40 16.84 38.50
N ASP A 15 16.71 16.28 37.33
CA ASP A 15 15.74 16.12 36.24
C ASP A 15 14.64 15.10 36.57
N PHE A 16 14.99 14.04 37.31
CA PHE A 16 14.06 12.98 37.73
C PHE A 16 13.13 13.45 38.86
N GLU A 17 13.63 14.26 39.80
CA GLU A 17 12.82 14.91 40.83
C GLU A 17 11.80 15.86 40.19
N ASN A 18 12.23 16.67 39.22
CA ASN A 18 11.35 17.56 38.48
C ASN A 18 10.29 16.76 37.67
N ALA A 19 10.71 15.68 36.99
CA ALA A 19 9.78 14.81 36.28
C ALA A 19 8.72 14.20 37.20
N LEU A 20 9.12 13.74 38.40
CA LEU A 20 8.18 13.23 39.40
C LEU A 20 7.20 14.31 39.86
N PHE A 21 7.68 15.52 40.12
CA PHE A 21 6.84 16.66 40.52
C PHE A 21 5.79 17.01 39.46
N VAL A 22 6.18 17.00 38.17
CA VAL A 22 5.25 17.23 37.05
C VAL A 22 4.18 16.14 37.00
N ARG A 23 4.55 14.85 37.10
CA ARG A 23 3.58 13.74 37.08
C ARG A 23 2.63 13.77 38.27
N GLN A 24 3.11 14.16 39.46
CA GLN A 24 2.26 14.34 40.64
C GLN A 24 1.23 15.46 40.43
N SER A 25 1.63 16.55 39.78
CA SER A 25 0.73 17.66 39.44
C SER A 25 -0.34 17.25 38.44
N GLU A 26 0.01 16.45 37.43
CA GLU A 26 -0.94 15.88 36.47
C GLU A 26 -1.95 14.94 37.14
N LEU A 27 -1.48 14.05 38.04
CA LEU A 27 -2.38 13.19 38.82
C LEU A 27 -3.36 14.01 39.65
N GLN A 28 -2.89 15.07 40.30
CA GLN A 28 -3.75 15.95 41.09
C GLN A 28 -4.83 16.66 40.23
N GLN A 29 -4.49 17.06 39.00
CA GLN A 29 -5.45 17.63 38.06
C GLN A 29 -6.50 16.61 37.58
N ALA A 30 -6.07 15.38 37.29
CA ALA A 30 -6.96 14.29 36.90
C ALA A 30 -7.91 13.92 38.05
N GLU A 31 -7.40 13.84 39.29
CA GLU A 31 -8.21 13.57 40.49
C GLU A 31 -9.25 14.68 40.73
N ALA A 32 -8.87 15.95 40.58
CA ALA A 32 -9.79 17.07 40.67
C ALA A 32 -10.89 17.02 39.59
N SER A 33 -10.54 16.61 38.36
CA SER A 33 -11.50 16.45 37.27
C SER A 33 -12.49 15.31 37.54
N LEU A 34 -12.00 14.19 38.10
CA LEU A 34 -12.86 13.07 38.52
C LEU A 34 -13.83 13.50 39.62
N GLU A 35 -13.39 14.32 40.57
CA GLU A 35 -14.23 14.83 41.64
C GLU A 35 -15.36 15.72 41.10
N ILE A 36 -15.05 16.63 40.17
CA ILE A 36 -16.05 17.47 39.50
C ILE A 36 -17.07 16.61 38.74
N GLU A 37 -16.60 15.59 38.02
CA GLU A 37 -17.47 14.73 37.22
C GLU A 37 -18.36 13.83 38.09
N ARG A 38 -17.84 13.30 39.19
CA ARG A 38 -18.65 12.61 40.23
C ARG A 38 -19.69 13.55 40.85
N GLY A 39 -19.35 14.82 41.06
CA GLY A 39 -20.30 15.85 41.48
C GLY A 39 -21.45 16.04 40.50
N ARG A 40 -21.15 16.14 39.20
CA ARG A 40 -22.16 16.23 38.12
C ARG A 40 -23.00 14.96 38.03
N GLN A 41 -22.39 13.79 38.21
CA GLN A 41 -23.12 12.52 38.26
C GLN A 41 -24.12 12.49 39.42
N SER A 42 -23.74 12.99 40.60
CA SER A 42 -24.64 13.09 41.75
C SER A 42 -25.85 13.99 41.48
N LEU A 43 -25.64 15.12 40.79
CA LEU A 43 -26.71 16.00 40.34
C LEU A 43 -27.63 15.31 39.32
N ALA A 44 -27.05 14.67 38.30
CA ALA A 44 -27.80 13.93 37.29
C ALA A 44 -28.65 12.80 37.90
N LYS A 45 -28.11 12.08 38.91
CA LYS A 45 -28.87 11.07 39.68
C LYS A 45 -30.08 11.67 40.39
N LYS A 46 -29.95 12.87 40.96
CA LYS A 46 -31.06 13.59 41.63
C LYS A 46 -32.11 14.11 40.63
N GLU A 47 -31.68 14.64 39.49
CA GLU A 47 -32.57 15.11 38.42
C GLU A 47 -33.36 13.95 37.80
N LEU A 48 -32.71 12.82 37.55
CA LEU A 48 -33.36 11.61 37.03
C LEU A 48 -34.43 11.08 38.01
N ALA A 49 -34.19 11.17 39.32
CA ALA A 49 -35.14 10.73 40.34
C ALA A 49 -36.42 11.59 40.39
N LEU A 50 -36.39 12.82 39.85
CA LEU A 50 -37.53 13.74 39.79
C LEU A 50 -38.34 13.62 38.48
N LEU A 51 -37.80 12.92 37.47
CA LEU A 51 -38.46 12.70 36.18
C LEU A 51 -39.26 11.38 36.24
N GLU A 52 -40.58 11.49 36.46
CA GLU A 52 -41.49 10.34 36.44
C GLU A 52 -41.72 9.82 35.01
N GLY A 53 -40.98 8.76 34.66
CA GLY A 53 -41.42 7.72 33.72
C GLY A 53 -41.45 8.07 32.23
N THR A 54 -40.31 7.87 31.55
CA THR A 54 -40.17 7.25 30.20
C THR A 54 -38.71 7.43 29.75
N ILE A 55 -37.79 6.59 30.23
CA ILE A 55 -36.44 6.53 29.65
C ILE A 55 -36.10 5.06 29.41
N ASP A 56 -35.79 4.76 28.15
CA ASP A 56 -35.34 3.46 27.67
C ASP A 56 -34.03 3.03 28.37
N GLU A 57 -33.88 1.75 28.68
CA GLU A 57 -32.84 1.23 29.58
C GLU A 57 -31.41 1.49 29.03
N ALA A 58 -31.27 1.52 27.71
CA ALA A 58 -30.02 1.86 27.01
C ALA A 58 -29.58 3.33 27.17
N ASN A 59 -30.52 4.26 27.38
CA ASN A 59 -30.22 5.69 27.54
C ASN A 59 -29.93 6.07 29.00
N ARG A 60 -30.21 5.17 29.94
CA ARG A 60 -30.07 5.43 31.38
C ARG A 60 -28.61 5.63 31.81
N ALA A 61 -27.68 4.83 31.28
CA ALA A 61 -26.25 4.94 31.57
C ALA A 61 -25.65 6.28 31.07
N LEU A 62 -26.11 6.76 29.90
CA LEU A 62 -25.70 8.05 29.33
C LEU A 62 -26.23 9.23 30.14
N VAL A 63 -27.50 9.17 30.57
CA VAL A 63 -28.09 10.21 31.45
C VAL A 63 -27.41 10.21 32.82
N LEU A 64 -27.05 9.03 33.33
CA LEU A 64 -26.29 8.86 34.58
C LEU A 64 -24.79 9.12 34.42
N ARG A 65 -24.34 9.59 33.24
CA ARG A 65 -22.96 9.96 32.95
C ARG A 65 -21.92 8.86 33.29
N GLU A 66 -22.33 7.60 33.22
CA GLU A 66 -21.46 6.48 33.62
C GLU A 66 -20.23 6.35 32.73
N PRO A 67 -20.34 6.41 31.37
CA PRO A 67 -19.16 6.35 30.50
C PRO A 67 -18.20 7.53 30.70
N GLN A 68 -18.72 8.71 31.04
CA GLN A 68 -17.91 9.91 31.27
C GLN A 68 -17.11 9.78 32.57
N VAL A 69 -17.70 9.26 33.64
CA VAL A 69 -16.98 8.98 34.89
C VAL A 69 -15.93 7.90 34.68
N GLU A 70 -16.27 6.81 33.98
CA GLU A 70 -15.33 5.72 33.69
C GLU A 70 -14.15 6.20 32.84
N SER A 71 -14.38 7.07 31.85
CA SER A 71 -13.30 7.68 31.05
C SER A 71 -12.33 8.51 31.88
N ILE A 72 -12.83 9.33 32.81
CA ILE A 72 -11.97 10.16 33.68
C ILE A 72 -11.28 9.31 34.76
N GLU A 73 -11.93 8.24 35.24
CA GLU A 73 -11.32 7.28 36.15
C GLU A 73 -10.16 6.52 35.48
N ALA A 74 -10.29 6.17 34.20
CA ALA A 74 -9.19 5.62 33.41
C ALA A 74 -8.02 6.61 33.28
N GLU A 75 -8.30 7.91 33.11
CA GLU A 75 -7.29 8.97 33.07
C GLU A 75 -6.53 9.12 34.39
N VAL A 76 -7.23 9.10 35.53
CA VAL A 76 -6.60 9.08 36.87
C VAL A 76 -5.70 7.87 37.05
N ASN A 77 -6.15 6.68 36.63
CA ASN A 77 -5.35 5.46 36.71
C ASN A 77 -4.07 5.56 35.85
N ALA A 78 -4.16 6.15 34.65
CA ALA A 78 -3.01 6.39 33.79
C ALA A 78 -2.01 7.41 34.39
N ALA A 79 -2.52 8.50 34.98
CA ALA A 79 -1.70 9.49 35.67
C ALA A 79 -0.99 8.89 36.89
N LYS A 80 -1.69 8.05 37.67
CA LYS A 80 -1.12 7.34 38.82
C LYS A 80 0.00 6.38 38.41
N ALA A 81 -0.21 5.60 37.35
CA ALA A 81 0.83 4.73 36.80
C ALA A 81 2.06 5.52 36.34
N SER A 82 1.86 6.72 35.79
CA SER A 82 2.95 7.62 35.38
C SER A 82 3.75 8.17 36.57
N VAL A 83 3.10 8.48 37.70
CA VAL A 83 3.77 8.87 38.95
C VAL A 83 4.63 7.72 39.50
N GLU A 84 4.08 6.51 39.57
CA GLU A 84 4.84 5.34 40.05
C GLU A 84 6.07 5.06 39.19
N ARG A 85 5.95 5.22 37.87
CA ARG A 85 7.09 5.10 36.95
C ARG A 85 8.15 6.17 37.23
N ALA A 86 7.76 7.43 37.33
CA ALA A 86 8.71 8.52 37.62
C ALA A 86 9.43 8.33 38.97
N LYS A 87 8.72 7.78 39.96
CA LYS A 87 9.31 7.44 41.26
C LYS A 87 10.35 6.33 41.15
N LEU A 88 10.06 5.27 40.39
CA LEU A 88 11.04 4.21 40.13
C LEU A 88 12.26 4.72 39.38
N ASP A 89 12.07 5.62 38.40
CA ASP A 89 13.18 6.22 37.66
C ASP A 89 14.07 7.07 38.57
N LEU A 90 13.47 7.83 39.50
CA LEU A 90 14.20 8.55 40.56
C LEU A 90 14.96 7.59 41.50
N GLU A 91 14.33 6.51 41.97
CA GLU A 91 15.00 5.51 42.81
C GLU A 91 16.20 4.86 42.09
N ARG A 92 16.08 4.64 40.78
CA ARG A 92 17.12 4.04 39.91
C ARG A 92 18.30 4.96 39.60
N THR A 93 18.27 6.22 40.03
CA THR A 93 19.44 7.11 39.97
C THR A 93 20.57 6.62 40.89
N ASN A 94 20.25 5.88 41.96
CA ASN A 94 21.21 5.27 42.85
C ASN A 94 21.43 3.81 42.47
N ILE A 95 22.64 3.50 42.00
CA ILE A 95 22.98 2.17 41.51
C ILE A 95 23.75 1.42 42.60
N TYR A 96 23.26 0.23 42.94
CA TYR A 96 23.81 -0.65 43.94
C TYR A 96 24.31 -1.95 43.31
N ALA A 97 25.28 -2.61 43.96
CA ALA A 97 25.76 -3.91 43.55
C ALA A 97 24.64 -4.97 43.67
N PRO A 98 24.31 -5.71 42.60
CA PRO A 98 23.22 -6.69 42.63
C PRO A 98 23.58 -7.96 43.42
N PHE A 99 24.87 -8.29 43.53
CA PHE A 99 25.41 -9.46 44.23
C PHE A 99 26.84 -9.17 44.70
N ASP A 100 27.42 -10.08 45.49
CA ASP A 100 28.82 -9.98 45.92
C ASP A 100 29.76 -10.07 44.71
N ALA A 101 30.47 -8.99 44.41
CA ALA A 101 31.21 -8.85 43.16
C ALA A 101 32.58 -8.21 43.32
N GLN A 102 33.47 -8.53 42.38
CA GLN A 102 34.69 -7.79 42.12
C GLN A 102 34.47 -6.85 40.93
N ILE A 103 34.78 -5.57 41.11
CA ILE A 103 34.75 -4.58 40.03
C ILE A 103 35.99 -4.84 39.16
N LEU A 104 35.77 -5.23 37.90
CA LEU A 104 36.84 -5.51 36.93
C LEU A 104 37.29 -4.22 36.23
N SER A 105 36.32 -3.41 35.81
CA SER A 105 36.55 -2.12 35.16
C SER A 105 35.46 -1.13 35.58
N ARG A 106 35.81 0.15 35.59
CA ARG A 106 34.88 1.26 35.75
C ARG A 106 34.96 2.12 34.50
N SER A 107 33.85 2.23 33.78
CA SER A 107 33.80 2.88 32.47
C SER A 107 33.40 4.36 32.55
N VAL A 108 32.91 4.82 33.71
CA VAL A 108 32.41 6.20 33.90
C VAL A 108 33.06 6.91 35.07
N ASN A 109 33.30 8.22 34.90
CA ASN A 109 33.87 9.09 35.92
C ASN A 109 32.83 10.09 36.44
N VAL A 110 33.16 10.77 37.53
CA VAL A 110 32.33 11.88 38.04
C VAL A 110 32.32 13.00 36.98
N GLY A 111 31.13 13.44 36.59
CA GLY A 111 30.93 14.43 35.52
C GLY A 111 30.76 13.84 34.12
N SER A 112 30.85 12.52 33.95
CA SER A 112 30.50 11.86 32.69
C SER A 112 29.00 11.94 32.43
N GLN A 113 28.60 12.28 31.20
CA GLN A 113 27.24 12.11 30.73
C GLN A 113 27.02 10.65 30.33
N VAL A 114 25.90 10.07 30.75
CA VAL A 114 25.55 8.67 30.50
C VAL A 114 24.14 8.59 29.92
N ALA A 115 23.95 7.72 28.93
CA ALA A 115 22.67 7.46 28.30
C ALA A 115 22.12 6.07 28.72
N PRO A 116 20.81 5.82 28.59
CA PRO A 116 20.25 4.50 28.78
C PRO A 116 20.92 3.47 27.85
N GLY A 117 21.53 2.45 28.44
CA GLY A 117 22.25 1.39 27.72
C GLY A 117 23.78 1.50 27.80
N ASP A 118 24.32 2.61 28.31
CA ASP A 118 25.77 2.75 28.50
C ASP A 118 26.29 1.80 29.60
N GLU A 119 27.44 1.19 29.34
CA GLU A 119 28.12 0.34 30.31
C GLU A 119 28.83 1.21 31.37
N LEU A 120 28.41 1.09 32.62
CA LEU A 120 28.94 1.92 33.72
C LEU A 120 30.14 1.28 34.43
N ALA A 121 30.05 -0.03 34.66
CA ALA A 121 31.10 -0.83 35.29
C ALA A 121 30.89 -2.31 34.97
N GLN A 122 31.98 -3.05 34.90
CA GLN A 122 31.95 -4.50 34.74
C GLN A 122 32.14 -5.16 36.11
N LEU A 123 31.14 -5.93 36.53
CA LEU A 123 31.13 -6.65 37.81
C LEU A 123 31.24 -8.15 37.55
N VAL A 124 32.09 -8.83 38.30
CA VAL A 124 32.24 -10.30 38.24
C VAL A 124 31.89 -10.89 39.60
N GLY A 125 30.97 -11.85 39.63
CA GLY A 125 30.54 -12.52 40.87
C GLY A 125 31.67 -13.35 41.47
N VAL A 126 31.80 -13.35 42.79
CA VAL A 126 32.93 -14.03 43.49
C VAL A 126 32.61 -15.45 43.97
N ASP A 127 31.38 -15.94 43.77
CA ASP A 127 30.94 -17.23 44.29
C ASP A 127 31.50 -18.42 43.49
N GLU A 128 31.46 -18.32 42.16
CA GLU A 128 31.90 -19.37 41.24
C GLU A 128 32.52 -18.76 39.98
N TYR A 129 33.66 -19.29 39.52
CA TYR A 129 34.20 -18.97 38.19
C TYR A 129 33.99 -20.15 37.24
N TRP A 130 33.81 -19.82 35.97
CA TRP A 130 33.70 -20.81 34.90
C TRP A 130 34.98 -20.87 34.08
N ILE A 131 35.44 -22.09 33.83
CA ILE A 131 36.54 -22.37 32.91
C ILE A 131 35.92 -22.96 31.64
N MET A 132 36.25 -22.35 30.49
CA MET A 132 35.86 -22.84 29.18
C MET A 132 36.95 -23.77 28.65
N ALA A 133 36.71 -25.09 28.70
CA ALA A 133 37.61 -26.07 28.11
C ALA A 133 37.18 -26.42 26.68
N SER A 134 38.12 -26.35 25.74
CA SER A 134 37.91 -26.76 24.35
C SER A 134 38.22 -28.24 24.19
N VAL A 135 37.20 -29.05 23.96
CA VAL A 135 37.29 -30.51 23.89
C VAL A 135 36.89 -31.00 22.49
N PRO A 136 37.59 -31.96 21.87
CA PRO A 136 37.15 -32.56 20.61
C PRO A 136 35.74 -33.16 20.72
N VAL A 137 34.90 -33.00 19.70
CA VAL A 137 33.50 -33.50 19.74
C VAL A 137 33.43 -35.00 20.03
N ARG A 138 34.36 -35.78 19.49
CA ARG A 138 34.47 -37.23 19.76
C ARG A 138 34.65 -37.56 21.24
N SER A 139 35.19 -36.61 22.01
CA SER A 139 35.50 -36.79 23.43
C SER A 139 34.32 -36.47 24.34
N LEU A 140 33.28 -35.82 23.83
CA LEU A 140 32.08 -35.47 24.61
C LEU A 140 31.32 -36.71 25.07
N GLN A 141 31.34 -37.81 24.30
CA GLN A 141 30.66 -39.06 24.67
C GLN A 141 31.20 -39.70 25.96
N TRP A 142 32.41 -39.32 26.38
CA TRP A 142 33.03 -39.83 27.60
C TRP A 142 32.91 -38.83 28.75
N ILE A 143 32.39 -37.62 28.55
CA ILE A 143 32.25 -36.63 29.61
C ILE A 143 30.83 -36.72 30.17
N GLN A 144 30.71 -36.83 31.50
CA GLN A 144 29.42 -36.88 32.17
C GLN A 144 28.94 -35.47 32.52
N PHE A 145 27.72 -35.14 32.11
CA PHE A 145 27.11 -33.85 32.37
C PHE A 145 25.94 -33.98 33.37
N PRO A 146 25.87 -33.15 34.41
CA PRO A 146 24.77 -33.15 35.39
C PRO A 146 23.37 -33.15 34.77
N GLU A 147 23.16 -32.37 33.70
CA GLU A 147 21.85 -32.25 33.02
C GLU A 147 21.43 -33.51 32.26
N LEU A 148 22.40 -34.31 31.78
CA LEU A 148 22.15 -35.48 30.93
C LEU A 148 22.20 -36.79 31.74
N ASP A 149 23.21 -36.93 32.60
CA ASP A 149 23.56 -38.19 33.25
C ASP A 149 23.25 -38.20 34.75
N GLY A 150 22.85 -37.05 35.32
CA GLY A 150 22.69 -36.86 36.77
C GLY A 150 24.00 -36.94 37.56
N ARG A 151 25.16 -37.04 36.89
CA ARG A 151 26.51 -37.09 37.45
C ARG A 151 27.40 -36.09 36.72
N SER A 152 28.39 -35.54 37.42
CA SER A 152 29.42 -34.67 36.84
C SER A 152 30.74 -35.42 36.77
N SER A 153 31.43 -35.32 35.63
CA SER A 153 32.87 -35.64 35.56
C SER A 153 33.65 -34.73 36.53
N LEU A 154 34.58 -35.33 37.29
CA LEU A 154 35.53 -34.60 38.11
C LEU A 154 36.61 -34.00 37.21
N VAL A 155 37.01 -32.77 37.50
CA VAL A 155 38.06 -32.05 36.78
C VAL A 155 39.16 -31.66 37.74
N THR A 156 40.39 -32.00 37.39
CA THR A 156 41.59 -31.55 38.09
C THR A 156 42.22 -30.40 37.30
N LEU A 157 42.41 -29.27 37.98
CA LEU A 157 42.99 -28.05 37.43
C LEU A 157 44.44 -27.92 37.88
N ARG A 158 45.32 -27.51 36.96
CA ARG A 158 46.72 -27.20 37.21
C ARG A 158 47.11 -25.91 36.49
N ASN A 159 47.83 -25.03 37.16
CA ASN A 159 48.45 -23.87 36.52
C ASN A 159 49.97 -23.93 36.75
N PRO A 160 50.76 -24.45 35.78
CA PRO A 160 52.19 -24.64 35.96
C PRO A 160 52.98 -23.31 36.06
N ASP A 161 52.39 -22.19 35.64
CA ASP A 161 53.07 -20.88 35.58
C ASP A 161 52.89 -20.07 36.87
N THR A 162 51.75 -20.22 37.56
CA THR A 162 51.41 -19.39 38.73
C THR A 162 51.24 -20.16 40.03
N TRP A 163 51.03 -21.48 40.00
CA TRP A 163 50.83 -22.29 41.21
C TRP A 163 52.11 -23.06 41.59
N PRO A 164 52.39 -23.29 42.90
CA PRO A 164 53.52 -24.13 43.33
C PRO A 164 53.44 -25.54 42.73
N LYS A 165 54.62 -26.12 42.42
CA LYS A 165 54.69 -27.46 41.82
C LYS A 165 53.97 -28.50 42.69
N GLY A 166 53.02 -29.21 42.08
CA GLY A 166 52.25 -30.28 42.73
C GLY A 166 50.94 -29.84 43.39
N VAL A 167 50.60 -28.55 43.34
CA VAL A 167 49.30 -28.05 43.84
C VAL A 167 48.25 -28.18 42.74
N GLU A 168 47.12 -28.80 43.09
CA GLU A 168 45.98 -29.01 42.20
C GLU A 168 44.71 -28.44 42.81
N ARG A 169 43.73 -28.17 41.96
CA ARG A 169 42.41 -27.74 42.39
C ARG A 169 41.34 -28.58 41.71
N TYR A 170 40.30 -28.94 42.47
CA TYR A 170 39.20 -29.74 41.96
C TYR A 170 38.05 -28.86 41.49
N ALA A 171 37.42 -29.28 40.41
CA ALA A 171 36.27 -28.64 39.79
C ALA A 171 35.35 -29.70 39.19
N SER A 172 34.17 -29.27 38.75
CA SER A 172 33.15 -30.17 38.19
C SER A 172 32.65 -29.65 36.85
N VAL A 173 32.44 -30.56 35.90
CA VAL A 173 31.79 -30.22 34.62
C VAL A 173 30.34 -29.83 34.88
N SER A 174 29.95 -28.64 34.43
CA SER A 174 28.57 -28.15 34.60
C SER A 174 27.71 -28.48 33.38
N ARG A 175 28.11 -28.02 32.19
CA ARG A 175 27.32 -28.20 30.97
C ARG A 175 28.16 -28.04 29.71
N MET A 176 27.65 -28.58 28.61
CA MET A 176 28.15 -28.31 27.28
C MET A 176 27.51 -27.02 26.75
N ILE A 177 28.29 -26.15 26.13
CA ILE A 177 27.73 -25.07 25.33
C ILE A 177 27.32 -25.69 23.99
N GLY A 178 26.04 -25.61 23.63
CA GLY A 178 25.46 -26.14 22.39
C GLY A 178 25.92 -25.43 21.10
N SER A 179 27.17 -24.97 21.07
CA SER A 179 27.82 -24.33 19.93
C SER A 179 29.25 -24.87 19.80
N LEU A 180 29.63 -25.26 18.59
CA LEU A 180 31.02 -25.60 18.27
C LEU A 180 31.79 -24.34 17.89
N ASP A 181 33.07 -24.32 18.22
CA ASP A 181 33.99 -23.32 17.70
C ASP A 181 34.03 -23.38 16.17
N GLN A 182 33.72 -22.26 15.50
CA GLN A 182 33.55 -22.24 14.04
C GLN A 182 34.86 -22.53 13.29
N GLN A 183 36.02 -22.30 13.90
CA GLN A 183 37.33 -22.53 13.28
C GLN A 183 37.87 -23.91 13.62
N THR A 184 37.89 -24.26 14.90
CA THR A 184 38.56 -25.47 15.39
C THR A 184 37.63 -26.69 15.45
N ARG A 185 36.31 -26.49 15.33
CA ARG A 185 35.27 -27.52 15.51
C ARG A 185 35.37 -28.26 16.84
N LEU A 186 35.98 -27.65 17.84
CA LEU A 186 36.00 -28.15 19.22
C LEU A 186 34.70 -27.73 19.91
N ALA A 187 34.17 -28.63 20.75
CA ALA A 187 33.07 -28.32 21.64
C ALA A 187 33.60 -27.58 22.86
N ARG A 188 32.82 -26.62 23.35
CA ARG A 188 33.16 -25.87 24.56
C ARG A 188 32.40 -26.46 25.75
N VAL A 189 33.14 -26.90 26.75
CA VAL A 189 32.61 -27.44 28.00
C VAL A 189 32.84 -26.42 29.11
N LEU A 190 31.79 -26.10 29.87
CA LEU A 190 31.88 -25.23 31.03
C LEU A 190 32.18 -26.07 32.28
N ILE A 191 33.26 -25.72 32.94
CA ILE A 191 33.72 -26.30 34.19
C ILE A 191 33.52 -25.26 35.29
N VAL A 192 32.78 -25.61 36.33
CA VAL A 192 32.50 -24.71 37.45
C VAL A 192 33.53 -24.93 38.56
N VAL A 193 34.09 -23.83 39.05
CA VAL A 193 34.99 -23.81 40.20
C VAL A 193 34.38 -22.98 41.31
N ALA A 194 34.05 -23.63 42.43
CA ALA A 194 33.58 -22.96 43.63
C ALA A 194 34.73 -22.25 44.37
N ASP A 195 34.43 -21.15 45.06
CA ASP A 195 35.39 -20.34 45.85
C ASP A 195 36.60 -19.84 45.04
N PRO A 196 36.43 -19.29 43.83
CA PRO A 196 37.50 -19.05 42.87
C PRO A 196 38.68 -18.25 43.44
N LEU A 197 38.42 -17.27 44.29
CA LEU A 197 39.40 -16.40 44.91
C LEU A 197 40.01 -16.94 46.21
N ALA A 198 39.70 -18.20 46.57
CA ALA A 198 40.20 -18.88 47.76
C ALA A 198 39.93 -18.10 49.06
N LEU A 199 38.71 -17.56 49.18
CA LEU A 199 38.29 -16.77 50.35
C LEU A 199 37.91 -17.67 51.53
N LYS A 200 37.55 -18.93 51.27
CA LYS A 200 37.09 -19.90 52.30
C LYS A 200 38.03 -21.09 52.46
N SER A 201 38.86 -21.36 51.45
CA SER A 201 39.69 -22.57 51.36
C SER A 201 41.17 -22.24 51.18
N ASP A 202 42.07 -23.05 51.75
CA ASP A 202 43.53 -22.90 51.60
C ASP A 202 44.00 -23.51 50.26
N VAL A 203 43.52 -22.94 49.15
CA VAL A 203 43.83 -23.35 47.77
C VAL A 203 44.32 -22.13 46.99
N PRO A 204 45.07 -22.28 45.89
CA PRO A 204 45.53 -21.12 45.14
C PRO A 204 44.35 -20.39 44.46
N PRO A 205 44.34 -19.04 44.49
CA PRO A 205 43.29 -18.24 43.87
C PRO A 205 43.37 -18.32 42.34
N LEU A 206 42.20 -18.25 41.70
CA LEU A 206 42.06 -18.15 40.26
C LEU A 206 41.99 -16.69 39.84
N ILE A 207 42.80 -16.34 38.83
CA ILE A 207 42.77 -15.03 38.20
C ILE A 207 41.96 -15.15 36.91
N LEU A 208 41.08 -14.19 36.66
CA LEU A 208 40.30 -14.12 35.43
C LEU A 208 41.22 -14.08 34.20
N ASP A 209 40.76 -14.67 33.10
CA ASP A 209 41.46 -14.73 31.82
C ASP A 209 42.84 -15.43 31.84
N THR A 210 43.13 -16.22 32.88
CA THR A 210 44.33 -17.06 32.90
C THR A 210 44.12 -18.40 32.19
N LEU A 211 45.17 -18.86 31.50
CA LEU A 211 45.20 -20.18 30.90
C LEU A 211 45.52 -21.23 31.99
N ILE A 212 44.73 -22.29 32.03
CA ILE A 212 44.83 -23.36 33.03
C ILE A 212 44.78 -24.70 32.30
N GLU A 213 45.60 -25.64 32.73
CA GLU A 213 45.55 -27.01 32.26
C GLU A 213 44.44 -27.78 32.99
N THR A 214 43.50 -28.35 32.24
CA THR A 214 42.36 -29.09 32.78
C THR A 214 42.45 -30.56 32.41
N HIS A 215 42.44 -31.45 33.42
CA HIS A 215 42.30 -32.88 33.24
C HIS A 215 40.87 -33.29 33.58
N ILE A 216 40.11 -33.77 32.59
CA ILE A 216 38.70 -34.19 32.77
C ILE A 216 38.67 -35.71 32.80
N GLU A 217 38.14 -36.29 33.89
CA GLU A 217 37.96 -37.73 34.00
C GLU A 217 36.77 -38.21 33.15
N GLY A 218 37.03 -39.12 32.21
CA GLY A 218 36.03 -39.70 31.34
C GLY A 218 35.34 -40.94 31.92
N GLY A 219 34.12 -41.23 31.46
CA GLY A 219 33.36 -42.42 31.79
C GLY A 219 34.04 -43.70 31.30
N THR A 220 33.86 -44.79 32.05
CA THR A 220 34.44 -46.10 31.75
C THR A 220 33.90 -46.66 30.43
N VAL A 221 34.79 -47.00 29.50
CA VAL A 221 34.45 -47.62 28.22
C VAL A 221 34.06 -49.08 28.45
N SER A 222 32.81 -49.44 28.13
CA SER A 222 32.41 -50.83 27.97
C SER A 222 32.67 -51.23 26.51
N GLU A 223 33.41 -52.30 26.28
CA GLU A 223 34.12 -52.65 25.04
C GLU A 223 33.24 -53.12 23.85
N ASN A 224 31.94 -52.78 23.83
CA ASN A 224 31.00 -53.23 22.81
C ASN A 224 30.11 -52.07 22.34
N GLU A 225 30.54 -51.28 21.34
CA GLU A 225 29.63 -50.65 20.38
C GLU A 225 30.39 -50.04 19.18
N SER A 226 29.94 -50.41 17.99
CA SER A 226 30.52 -50.14 16.67
C SER A 226 30.36 -48.68 16.20
N SER A 227 31.40 -48.14 15.55
CA SER A 227 31.51 -46.80 14.94
C SER A 227 30.26 -46.31 14.16
N PRO A 228 29.80 -45.04 14.33
CA PRO A 228 28.66 -44.52 13.58
C PRO A 228 29.06 -44.08 12.16
N SER A 229 28.13 -44.28 11.22
CA SER A 229 28.26 -44.03 9.79
C SER A 229 28.28 -42.54 9.42
N ARG A 230 29.10 -42.19 8.43
CA ARG A 230 29.30 -40.83 7.88
C ARG A 230 28.10 -40.46 7.01
N GLN A 231 27.24 -39.54 7.45
CA GLN A 231 26.10 -39.08 6.63
C GLN A 231 26.57 -38.20 5.46
N GLU A 232 26.09 -38.52 4.26
CA GLU A 232 26.31 -37.77 3.01
C GLU A 232 25.20 -36.72 2.82
N GLY A 233 25.48 -35.43 3.07
CA GLY A 233 24.52 -34.34 2.86
C GLY A 233 24.44 -33.86 1.40
N ALA A 234 23.44 -33.03 1.07
CA ALA A 234 23.19 -32.54 -0.30
C ALA A 234 24.40 -31.82 -0.94
N ILE A 235 25.15 -31.03 -0.16
CA ILE A 235 26.38 -30.36 -0.61
C ILE A 235 27.48 -31.39 -0.91
N ALA A 236 27.64 -32.40 -0.06
CA ALA A 236 28.63 -33.47 -0.25
C ALA A 236 28.31 -34.33 -1.48
N TRP A 237 27.02 -34.56 -1.74
CA TRP A 237 26.56 -35.25 -2.94
C TRP A 237 26.78 -34.42 -4.20
N MET A 238 26.48 -33.11 -4.19
CA MET A 238 26.75 -32.22 -5.33
C MET A 238 28.24 -32.05 -5.61
N ALA A 239 29.08 -31.99 -4.58
CA ALA A 239 30.54 -31.93 -4.73
C ALA A 239 31.12 -33.20 -5.38
N LYS A 240 30.52 -34.38 -5.12
CA LYS A 240 30.89 -35.63 -5.78
C LYS A 240 30.33 -35.77 -7.19
N ASN A 241 29.19 -35.13 -7.49
CA ASN A 241 28.48 -35.23 -8.76
C ASN A 241 28.53 -33.91 -9.55
N SER A 242 29.71 -33.55 -10.07
CA SER A 242 29.92 -32.31 -10.84
C SER A 242 29.02 -32.18 -12.07
N ILE A 243 28.65 -33.30 -12.70
CA ILE A 243 27.73 -33.32 -13.86
C ILE A 243 26.34 -32.81 -13.44
N ALA A 244 25.81 -33.29 -12.30
CA ALA A 244 24.51 -32.87 -11.80
C ALA A 244 24.49 -31.39 -11.42
N ALA A 245 25.56 -30.90 -10.78
CA ALA A 245 25.70 -29.48 -10.42
C ALA A 245 25.79 -28.56 -11.66
N ASN A 246 26.58 -28.94 -12.66
CA ASN A 246 26.71 -28.18 -13.91
C ASN A 246 25.42 -28.19 -14.73
N LEU A 247 24.71 -29.32 -14.77
CA LEU A 247 23.42 -29.42 -15.47
C LEU A 247 22.36 -28.54 -14.79
N LEU A 248 22.32 -28.52 -13.46
CA LEU A 248 21.46 -27.60 -12.69
C LEU A 248 21.81 -26.13 -12.98
N MET A 249 23.10 -25.79 -13.01
CA MET A 249 23.56 -24.43 -13.35
C MET A 249 23.09 -24.02 -14.75
N ILE A 250 23.25 -24.88 -15.75
CA ILE A 250 22.81 -24.60 -17.13
C ILE A 250 21.28 -24.42 -17.18
N ILE A 251 20.51 -25.25 -16.49
CA ILE A 251 19.06 -25.11 -16.40
C ILE A 251 18.68 -23.76 -15.77
N LEU A 252 19.33 -23.37 -14.68
CA LEU A 252 19.06 -22.10 -14.01
C LEU A 252 19.46 -20.90 -14.87
N LEU A 253 20.59 -20.95 -15.58
CA LEU A 253 21.02 -19.89 -16.49
C LEU A 253 20.09 -19.78 -17.70
N ALA A 254 19.74 -20.90 -18.33
CA ALA A 254 18.81 -20.90 -19.47
C ALA A 254 17.41 -20.43 -19.05
N GLY A 255 16.92 -20.90 -17.90
CA GLY A 255 15.65 -20.44 -17.32
C GLY A 255 15.68 -18.96 -16.95
N GLY A 256 16.80 -18.47 -16.40
CA GLY A 256 17.01 -17.06 -16.08
C GLY A 256 17.02 -16.18 -17.33
N ILE A 257 17.74 -16.57 -18.38
CA ILE A 257 17.76 -15.84 -19.67
C ILE A 257 16.37 -15.82 -20.30
N TRP A 258 15.68 -16.96 -20.34
CA TRP A 258 14.33 -17.04 -20.87
C TRP A 258 13.36 -16.14 -20.07
N SER A 259 13.43 -16.18 -18.74
CA SER A 259 12.63 -15.32 -17.87
C SER A 259 12.94 -13.83 -18.09
N ALA A 260 14.22 -13.45 -18.21
CA ALA A 260 14.65 -12.07 -18.45
C ALA A 260 14.13 -11.50 -19.78
N ILE A 261 13.98 -12.35 -20.80
CA ILE A 261 13.41 -11.93 -22.11
C ILE A 261 11.88 -11.86 -22.05
N THR A 262 11.23 -12.73 -21.29
CA THR A 262 9.76 -12.90 -21.30
C THR A 262 9.04 -12.05 -20.25
N ILE A 263 9.74 -11.57 -19.21
CA ILE A 263 9.14 -10.79 -18.13
C ILE A 263 8.56 -9.47 -18.63
N GLN A 264 7.32 -9.17 -18.22
CA GLN A 264 6.69 -7.89 -18.50
C GLN A 264 7.36 -6.79 -17.68
N LYS A 265 7.70 -5.68 -18.34
CA LYS A 265 8.45 -4.57 -17.74
C LYS A 265 7.49 -3.44 -17.41
N GLU A 266 7.50 -2.96 -16.16
CA GLU A 266 6.63 -1.88 -15.72
C GLU A 266 7.34 -0.90 -14.76
N VAL A 267 6.96 0.39 -14.82
CA VAL A 267 7.54 1.46 -13.98
C VAL A 267 6.95 1.47 -12.56
N PHE A 268 5.68 1.12 -12.45
CA PHE A 268 4.91 1.16 -11.21
C PHE A 268 4.09 -0.10 -11.12
N PRO A 269 3.92 -0.67 -9.92
CA PRO A 269 3.06 -1.83 -9.74
C PRO A 269 1.67 -1.57 -10.32
N GLN A 270 1.09 -2.58 -10.95
CA GLN A 270 -0.31 -2.53 -11.36
C GLN A 270 -1.16 -2.50 -10.10
N PHE A 271 -1.83 -1.38 -9.89
CA PHE A 271 -2.99 -1.33 -9.02
C PHE A 271 -4.17 -0.85 -9.84
N GLN A 272 -5.30 -1.50 -9.62
CA GLN A 272 -6.57 -1.13 -10.22
C GLN A 272 -7.15 0.04 -9.41
N LEU A 273 -7.86 0.95 -10.07
CA LEU A 273 -8.63 1.97 -9.36
C LEU A 273 -9.89 1.27 -8.86
N ASP A 274 -10.05 1.22 -7.55
CA ASP A 274 -11.24 0.71 -6.89
C ASP A 274 -12.23 1.86 -6.76
N ILE A 275 -12.62 2.46 -7.89
CA ILE A 275 -13.51 3.63 -7.94
C ILE A 275 -14.63 3.37 -8.94
N VAL A 276 -15.87 3.64 -8.53
CA VAL A 276 -17.06 3.69 -9.38
C VAL A 276 -17.50 5.13 -9.48
N GLU A 277 -17.66 5.63 -10.69
CA GLU A 277 -18.14 6.98 -10.98
C GLU A 277 -19.60 6.92 -11.40
N VAL A 278 -20.43 7.77 -10.81
CA VAL A 278 -21.83 7.99 -11.20
C VAL A 278 -21.96 9.43 -11.67
N SER A 279 -22.36 9.65 -12.93
CA SER A 279 -22.58 10.98 -13.49
C SER A 279 -24.03 11.12 -13.93
N VAL A 280 -24.64 12.26 -13.60
CA VAL A 280 -26.02 12.59 -14.00
C VAL A 280 -26.09 14.04 -14.48
N GLY A 281 -26.59 14.24 -15.70
CA GLY A 281 -26.89 15.56 -16.24
C GLY A 281 -28.23 16.06 -15.69
N TYR A 282 -28.27 17.33 -15.26
CA TYR A 282 -29.51 18.03 -14.93
C TYR A 282 -29.49 19.44 -15.54
N PRO A 283 -29.69 19.56 -16.87
CA PRO A 283 -29.45 20.80 -17.61
C PRO A 283 -30.25 21.99 -17.06
N GLY A 284 -29.55 23.09 -16.80
CA GLY A 284 -30.15 24.34 -16.32
C GLY A 284 -30.47 24.41 -14.82
N ALA A 285 -30.12 23.38 -14.05
CA ALA A 285 -30.24 23.39 -12.60
C ALA A 285 -29.04 24.09 -11.93
N ALA A 286 -29.31 24.84 -10.86
CA ALA A 286 -28.27 25.44 -10.03
C ALA A 286 -27.52 24.35 -9.23
N PRO A 287 -26.25 24.56 -8.83
CA PRO A 287 -25.49 23.58 -8.05
C PRO A 287 -26.23 23.08 -6.80
N GLU A 288 -26.94 23.95 -6.10
CA GLU A 288 -27.72 23.59 -4.91
C GLU A 288 -28.90 22.65 -5.23
N GLU A 289 -29.54 22.82 -6.39
CA GLU A 289 -30.61 21.94 -6.86
C GLU A 289 -30.07 20.58 -7.31
N VAL A 290 -28.90 20.57 -7.94
CA VAL A 290 -28.19 19.32 -8.30
C VAL A 290 -27.79 18.54 -7.05
N GLU A 291 -27.24 19.22 -6.03
CA GLU A 291 -26.89 18.58 -4.77
C GLU A 291 -28.12 17.92 -4.13
N GLN A 292 -29.22 18.66 -3.98
CA GLN A 292 -30.42 18.19 -3.29
C GLN A 292 -31.21 17.15 -4.09
N GLY A 293 -31.36 17.36 -5.39
CA GLY A 293 -32.22 16.54 -6.26
C GLY A 293 -31.52 15.31 -6.85
N ILE A 294 -30.19 15.33 -6.94
CA ILE A 294 -29.40 14.29 -7.63
C ILE A 294 -28.42 13.61 -6.67
N LEU A 295 -27.49 14.37 -6.11
CA LEU A 295 -26.36 13.78 -5.36
C LEU A 295 -26.81 13.18 -4.03
N ARG A 296 -27.66 13.86 -3.25
CA ARG A 296 -28.18 13.31 -1.98
C ARG A 296 -28.95 11.98 -2.18
N PRO A 297 -29.89 11.86 -3.13
CA PRO A 297 -30.52 10.57 -3.43
C PRO A 297 -29.52 9.47 -3.84
N ILE A 298 -28.50 9.81 -4.63
CA ILE A 298 -27.45 8.85 -5.02
C ILE A 298 -26.70 8.39 -3.78
N GLU A 299 -26.21 9.32 -2.96
CA GLU A 299 -25.48 9.02 -1.73
C GLU A 299 -26.30 8.15 -0.76
N GLU A 300 -27.57 8.47 -0.55
CA GLU A 300 -28.47 7.68 0.30
C GLU A 300 -28.72 6.27 -0.25
N ALA A 301 -28.92 6.14 -1.56
CA ALA A 301 -29.17 4.85 -2.20
C ALA A 301 -27.93 3.94 -2.16
N VAL A 302 -26.74 4.49 -2.39
CA VAL A 302 -25.50 3.70 -2.41
C VAL A 302 -24.92 3.46 -1.02
N ARG A 303 -25.27 4.25 0.00
CA ARG A 303 -24.79 4.06 1.40
C ARG A 303 -25.10 2.67 1.96
N GLY A 304 -26.14 2.00 1.46
CA GLY A 304 -26.50 0.64 1.85
C GLY A 304 -25.72 -0.48 1.12
N VAL A 305 -24.86 -0.13 0.16
CA VAL A 305 -24.05 -1.11 -0.58
C VAL A 305 -22.80 -1.45 0.20
N GLU A 306 -22.58 -2.74 0.46
CA GLU A 306 -21.37 -3.23 1.12
C GLU A 306 -20.14 -3.07 0.22
N GLY A 307 -18.99 -2.75 0.82
CA GLY A 307 -17.72 -2.62 0.09
C GLY A 307 -17.39 -1.21 -0.39
N ILE A 308 -18.17 -0.20 -0.02
CA ILE A 308 -17.84 1.22 -0.21
C ILE A 308 -16.96 1.71 0.95
N ARG A 309 -15.86 2.38 0.62
CA ARG A 309 -14.94 3.04 1.56
C ARG A 309 -15.31 4.51 1.77
N GLU A 310 -15.46 5.25 0.68
CA GLU A 310 -15.67 6.70 0.68
C GLU A 310 -16.52 7.12 -0.52
N ILE A 311 -17.35 8.16 -0.35
CA ILE A 311 -18.16 8.75 -1.42
C ILE A 311 -17.83 10.24 -1.45
N THR A 312 -17.36 10.73 -2.59
CA THR A 312 -17.08 12.14 -2.84
C THR A 312 -17.99 12.63 -3.96
N SER A 313 -18.87 13.58 -3.66
CA SER A 313 -19.80 14.14 -4.64
C SER A 313 -19.44 15.58 -5.00
N GLU A 314 -19.59 15.94 -6.26
CA GLU A 314 -19.38 17.30 -6.76
C GLU A 314 -20.63 17.75 -7.54
N ALA A 315 -21.22 18.86 -7.11
CA ALA A 315 -22.31 19.53 -7.81
C ALA A 315 -21.78 20.70 -8.63
N ARG A 316 -22.08 20.71 -9.92
CA ARG A 316 -21.84 21.84 -10.83
C ARG A 316 -23.15 22.26 -11.46
N GLU A 317 -23.17 23.45 -12.05
CA GLU A 317 -24.31 23.89 -12.83
C GLU A 317 -24.59 22.88 -13.95
N GLY A 318 -25.79 22.35 -14.01
CA GLY A 318 -26.19 21.39 -15.04
C GLY A 318 -25.69 19.94 -14.86
N GLN A 319 -24.84 19.62 -13.88
CA GLN A 319 -24.23 18.29 -13.76
C GLN A 319 -23.86 17.92 -12.31
N GLY A 320 -24.16 16.67 -11.92
CA GLY A 320 -23.68 16.08 -10.67
C GLY A 320 -22.82 14.84 -10.91
N THR A 321 -21.69 14.75 -10.20
CA THR A 321 -20.79 13.59 -10.25
C THR A 321 -20.56 13.04 -8.84
N ALA A 322 -20.71 11.73 -8.65
CA ALA A 322 -20.37 11.02 -7.42
C ALA A 322 -19.27 9.99 -7.67
N LEU A 323 -18.15 10.14 -6.97
CA LEU A 323 -16.99 9.25 -6.97
C LEU A 323 -17.04 8.34 -5.75
N ILE A 324 -17.25 7.04 -5.98
CA ILE A 324 -17.43 6.03 -4.94
C ILE A 324 -16.17 5.17 -4.90
N GLU A 325 -15.36 5.32 -3.86
CA GLU A 325 -14.18 4.50 -3.63
C GLU A 325 -14.55 3.21 -2.90
N LEU A 326 -14.04 2.08 -3.36
CA LEU A 326 -14.32 0.75 -2.84
C LEU A 326 -13.22 0.28 -1.89
N VAL A 327 -13.57 -0.63 -0.98
CA VAL A 327 -12.61 -1.28 -0.10
C VAL A 327 -11.76 -2.28 -0.91
N GLY A 328 -10.44 -2.14 -0.83
CA GLY A 328 -9.51 -3.00 -1.55
C GLY A 328 -9.65 -4.49 -1.19
N GLY A 329 -9.53 -5.36 -2.19
CA GLY A 329 -9.63 -6.81 -2.05
C GLY A 329 -11.03 -7.41 -2.24
N GLN A 330 -12.04 -6.58 -2.45
CA GLN A 330 -13.40 -6.99 -2.84
C GLN A 330 -13.53 -7.25 -4.36
N ASP A 331 -14.55 -7.99 -4.77
CA ASP A 331 -14.91 -8.08 -6.20
C ASP A 331 -15.59 -6.78 -6.65
N ARG A 332 -14.79 -5.88 -7.22
CA ARG A 332 -15.26 -4.59 -7.74
C ARG A 332 -16.34 -4.70 -8.80
N MET A 333 -16.41 -5.79 -9.57
CA MET A 333 -17.47 -5.97 -10.56
C MET A 333 -18.81 -6.20 -9.87
N LYS A 334 -18.80 -6.97 -8.78
CA LYS A 334 -19.99 -7.18 -7.95
C LYS A 334 -20.45 -5.87 -7.31
N VAL A 335 -19.54 -5.14 -6.66
CA VAL A 335 -19.88 -3.86 -6.00
C VAL A 335 -20.36 -2.82 -7.02
N TYR A 336 -19.73 -2.75 -8.19
CA TYR A 336 -20.21 -1.94 -9.32
C TYR A 336 -21.65 -2.28 -9.71
N GLN A 337 -21.99 -3.57 -9.84
CA GLN A 337 -23.35 -4.00 -10.17
C GLN A 337 -24.35 -3.63 -9.06
N ASP A 338 -23.95 -3.76 -7.80
CA ASP A 338 -24.79 -3.38 -6.66
C ASP A 338 -25.05 -1.86 -6.64
N ILE A 339 -24.03 -1.04 -6.93
CA ILE A 339 -24.14 0.42 -7.08
C ILE A 339 -25.05 0.77 -8.27
N ASP A 340 -24.81 0.18 -9.44
CA ASP A 340 -25.62 0.43 -10.64
C ASP A 340 -27.10 0.10 -10.39
N GLN A 341 -27.39 -1.03 -9.73
CA GLN A 341 -28.75 -1.37 -9.34
C GLN A 341 -29.34 -0.44 -8.28
N ALA A 342 -28.54 0.06 -7.34
CA ALA A 342 -29.01 1.00 -6.32
C ALA A 342 -29.39 2.35 -6.96
N VAL A 343 -28.54 2.88 -7.84
CA VAL A 343 -28.79 4.12 -8.59
C VAL A 343 -30.03 3.98 -9.48
N ASN A 344 -30.15 2.86 -10.21
CA ASN A 344 -31.31 2.61 -11.07
C ASN A 344 -32.64 2.41 -10.31
N ARG A 345 -32.61 2.19 -8.99
CA ARG A 345 -33.83 2.08 -8.15
C ARG A 345 -34.34 3.43 -7.65
N ILE A 346 -33.56 4.50 -7.77
CA ILE A 346 -33.95 5.84 -7.30
C ILE A 346 -35.13 6.34 -8.15
N ARG A 347 -36.24 6.66 -7.48
CA ARG A 347 -37.45 7.22 -8.12
C ARG A 347 -37.67 8.70 -7.80
N THR A 348 -36.85 9.26 -6.93
CA THR A 348 -36.95 10.64 -6.44
C THR A 348 -36.21 11.63 -7.32
N PHE A 349 -35.56 11.17 -8.40
CA PHE A 349 -34.93 12.07 -9.36
C PHE A 349 -35.97 12.99 -10.02
N PRO A 350 -35.62 14.25 -10.29
CA PRO A 350 -36.45 15.13 -11.11
C PRO A 350 -36.68 14.56 -12.52
N ASP A 351 -37.84 14.82 -13.12
CA ASP A 351 -38.19 14.28 -14.45
C ASP A 351 -37.30 14.80 -15.60
N GLN A 352 -36.55 15.87 -15.36
CA GLN A 352 -35.74 16.59 -16.36
C GLN A 352 -34.29 16.11 -16.43
N ILE A 353 -33.91 15.08 -15.66
CA ILE A 353 -32.55 14.57 -15.64
C ILE A 353 -32.23 13.76 -16.90
N GLU A 354 -30.96 13.72 -17.25
CA GLU A 354 -30.45 12.72 -18.18
C GLU A 354 -30.32 11.36 -17.48
N GLN A 355 -30.20 10.27 -18.25
CA GLN A 355 -30.03 8.94 -17.67
C GLN A 355 -28.72 8.87 -16.88
N PRO A 356 -28.73 8.42 -15.62
CA PRO A 356 -27.51 8.22 -14.85
C PRO A 356 -26.56 7.26 -15.56
N GLU A 357 -25.29 7.66 -15.70
CA GLU A 357 -24.22 6.83 -16.23
C GLU A 357 -23.34 6.34 -15.07
N VAL A 358 -23.29 5.02 -14.87
CA VAL A 358 -22.42 4.38 -13.86
C VAL A 358 -21.26 3.73 -14.59
N ARG A 359 -20.02 4.07 -14.20
CA ARG A 359 -18.79 3.59 -14.84
C ARG A 359 -17.82 3.08 -13.81
N LEU A 360 -17.28 1.89 -14.03
CA LEU A 360 -16.12 1.42 -13.27
C LEU A 360 -14.87 2.13 -13.80
N GLN A 361 -14.27 2.98 -13.00
CA GLN A 361 -13.07 3.72 -13.37
C GLN A 361 -11.93 2.73 -13.60
N SER A 362 -11.42 2.73 -14.82
CA SER A 362 -10.25 1.95 -15.19
C SER A 362 -9.06 2.88 -15.26
N ARG A 363 -7.93 2.45 -14.71
CA ARG A 363 -6.70 3.22 -14.81
C ARG A 363 -6.18 3.18 -16.24
N GLN A 364 -6.52 4.20 -17.00
CA GLN A 364 -5.97 4.44 -18.32
C GLN A 364 -4.66 5.20 -18.14
N ARG A 365 -3.59 4.69 -18.73
CA ARG A 365 -2.30 5.39 -18.73
C ARG A 365 -2.02 5.81 -20.17
N GLU A 366 -1.87 7.11 -20.35
CA GLU A 366 -1.44 7.68 -21.62
C GLU A 366 -0.05 7.11 -21.98
N VAL A 367 0.08 6.55 -23.18
CA VAL A 367 1.35 6.03 -23.70
C VAL A 367 1.98 7.04 -24.64
N MET A 368 1.18 7.58 -25.55
CA MET A 368 1.63 8.49 -26.59
C MET A 368 0.50 9.46 -26.95
N GLN A 369 0.87 10.71 -27.21
CA GLN A 369 -0.02 11.73 -27.75
C GLN A 369 0.48 12.14 -29.14
N VAL A 370 -0.40 12.02 -30.13
CA VAL A 370 -0.14 12.37 -31.52
C VAL A 370 -0.93 13.62 -31.90
N GLY A 371 -0.25 14.66 -32.36
CA GLY A 371 -0.87 15.89 -32.84
C GLY A 371 -0.94 15.93 -34.36
N LEU A 372 -2.12 16.12 -34.93
CA LEU A 372 -2.32 16.47 -36.33
C LEU A 372 -2.45 17.99 -36.47
N TYR A 373 -1.73 18.59 -37.41
CA TYR A 373 -1.77 20.04 -37.63
C TYR A 373 -1.57 20.38 -39.10
N GLY A 374 -2.18 21.47 -39.57
CA GLY A 374 -2.05 21.93 -40.95
C GLY A 374 -2.95 23.11 -41.26
N PRO A 375 -2.68 23.86 -42.36
CA PRO A 375 -3.46 25.02 -42.77
C PRO A 375 -4.77 24.59 -43.45
N VAL A 376 -5.52 23.72 -42.78
CA VAL A 376 -6.82 23.21 -43.20
C VAL A 376 -7.85 23.56 -42.13
N ASP A 377 -9.13 23.49 -42.51
CA ASP A 377 -10.22 23.73 -41.58
C ASP A 377 -10.24 22.68 -40.46
N VAL A 378 -10.70 23.10 -39.27
CA VAL A 378 -10.81 22.24 -38.07
C VAL A 378 -11.65 20.99 -38.34
N TRP A 379 -12.64 21.11 -39.23
CA TRP A 379 -13.51 20.02 -39.62
C TRP A 379 -12.77 18.92 -40.39
N THR A 380 -11.92 19.28 -41.35
CA THR A 380 -11.03 18.36 -42.04
C THR A 380 -10.04 17.72 -41.05
N LEU A 381 -9.44 18.48 -40.13
CA LEU A 381 -8.54 17.92 -39.11
C LEU A 381 -9.25 16.91 -38.21
N ARG A 382 -10.47 17.21 -37.75
CA ARG A 382 -11.26 16.28 -36.93
C ARG A 382 -11.56 14.99 -37.69
N LYS A 383 -11.98 15.06 -38.95
CA LYS A 383 -12.23 13.85 -39.76
C LYS A 383 -10.99 12.99 -39.91
N LEU A 384 -9.84 13.62 -40.16
CA LEU A 384 -8.56 12.91 -40.22
C LEU A 384 -8.21 12.28 -38.87
N ALA A 385 -8.49 12.98 -37.76
CA ALA A 385 -8.25 12.46 -36.42
C ALA A 385 -9.19 11.30 -36.07
N GLU A 386 -10.47 11.35 -36.46
CA GLU A 386 -11.42 10.25 -36.31
C GLU A 386 -10.99 9.02 -37.13
N GLN A 387 -10.56 9.23 -38.39
CA GLN A 387 -9.99 8.17 -39.22
C GLN A 387 -8.73 7.57 -38.60
N LEU A 388 -7.83 8.41 -38.09
CA LEU A 388 -6.63 7.97 -37.39
C LEU A 388 -6.97 7.18 -36.13
N ARG A 389 -7.93 7.66 -35.31
CA ARG A 389 -8.41 6.94 -34.13
C ARG A 389 -8.93 5.57 -34.50
N ASP A 390 -9.75 5.47 -35.55
CA ASP A 390 -10.34 4.21 -35.99
C ASP A 390 -9.26 3.25 -36.50
N GLN A 391 -8.28 3.75 -37.26
CA GLN A 391 -7.16 2.94 -37.73
C GLN A 391 -6.26 2.47 -36.58
N LEU A 392 -5.90 3.36 -35.65
CA LEU A 392 -5.13 3.00 -34.45
C LEU A 392 -5.88 1.96 -33.62
N THR A 393 -7.18 2.14 -33.38
CA THR A 393 -8.00 1.20 -32.59
C THR A 393 -8.18 -0.15 -33.29
N SER A 394 -8.05 -0.22 -34.62
CA SER A 394 -8.09 -1.48 -35.37
C SER A 394 -6.82 -2.33 -35.20
N HIS A 395 -5.71 -1.73 -34.72
CA HIS A 395 -4.46 -2.43 -34.51
C HIS A 395 -4.54 -3.35 -33.27
N PRO A 396 -4.12 -4.64 -33.35
CA PRO A 396 -4.32 -5.62 -32.27
C PRO A 396 -3.64 -5.24 -30.94
N ASN A 397 -2.57 -4.45 -30.99
CA ASN A 397 -1.83 -4.00 -29.81
C ASN A 397 -2.35 -2.67 -29.21
N ILE A 398 -3.36 -2.03 -29.79
CA ILE A 398 -3.90 -0.74 -29.32
C ILE A 398 -5.35 -0.94 -28.93
N THR A 399 -5.68 -0.74 -27.64
CA THR A 399 -7.03 -0.98 -27.13
C THR A 399 -7.87 0.27 -27.04
N GLN A 400 -7.25 1.42 -26.74
CA GLN A 400 -8.01 2.63 -26.48
C GLN A 400 -7.30 3.86 -27.03
N VAL A 401 -8.07 4.63 -27.80
CA VAL A 401 -7.64 5.89 -28.40
C VAL A 401 -8.75 6.90 -28.20
N ALA A 402 -8.42 8.10 -27.73
CA ALA A 402 -9.35 9.19 -27.57
C ALA A 402 -8.90 10.41 -28.38
N LEU A 403 -9.86 11.21 -28.83
CA LEU A 403 -9.60 12.54 -29.35
C LEU A 403 -9.60 13.52 -28.19
N SER A 404 -8.60 14.40 -28.13
CA SER A 404 -8.54 15.46 -27.13
C SER A 404 -8.42 16.82 -27.78
N ARG A 405 -8.97 17.83 -27.10
CA ARG A 405 -9.00 19.23 -27.57
C ARG A 405 -9.62 19.39 -28.97
N VAL A 406 -10.67 18.63 -29.24
CA VAL A 406 -11.45 18.71 -30.49
C VAL A 406 -12.88 19.14 -30.16
N PRO A 407 -13.42 20.18 -30.82
CA PRO A 407 -14.80 20.62 -30.60
C PRO A 407 -15.81 19.51 -30.92
N GLU A 408 -16.80 19.26 -30.05
CA GLU A 408 -17.83 18.24 -30.27
C GLU A 408 -18.77 18.59 -31.43
N TYR A 409 -19.28 17.55 -32.10
CA TYR A 409 -20.22 17.72 -33.19
C TYR A 409 -21.64 17.94 -32.65
N VAL A 410 -22.23 19.09 -32.98
CA VAL A 410 -23.60 19.44 -32.57
C VAL A 410 -24.40 19.94 -33.77
N THR A 411 -25.70 19.59 -33.79
CA THR A 411 -26.65 20.18 -34.74
C THR A 411 -27.35 21.34 -34.04
N HIS A 412 -27.03 22.57 -34.47
CA HIS A 412 -27.66 23.79 -33.99
C HIS A 412 -29.04 23.94 -34.61
N VAL A 413 -30.07 24.09 -33.77
CA VAL A 413 -31.46 24.37 -34.19
C VAL A 413 -31.84 25.76 -33.68
N GLU A 414 -31.69 26.77 -34.52
CA GLU A 414 -31.95 28.16 -34.16
C GLU A 414 -33.37 28.56 -34.58
N ILE A 415 -34.24 28.88 -33.61
CA ILE A 415 -35.64 29.23 -33.87
C ILE A 415 -35.89 30.70 -33.50
N PRO A 416 -36.25 31.58 -34.46
CA PRO A 416 -36.57 32.96 -34.15
C PRO A 416 -37.80 33.06 -33.23
N ARG A 417 -37.72 33.86 -32.15
CA ARG A 417 -38.84 34.06 -31.20
C ARG A 417 -40.14 34.49 -31.88
N GLN A 418 -40.06 35.23 -32.99
CA GLN A 418 -41.25 35.62 -33.75
C GLN A 418 -41.98 34.43 -34.36
N ARG A 419 -41.26 33.47 -34.97
CA ARG A 419 -41.86 32.25 -35.54
C ARG A 419 -42.53 31.39 -34.48
N LEU A 420 -41.89 31.22 -33.32
CA LEU A 420 -42.48 30.51 -32.18
C LEU A 420 -43.83 31.12 -31.77
N ARG A 421 -43.93 32.45 -31.68
CA ARG A 421 -45.20 33.14 -31.36
C ARG A 421 -46.25 33.00 -32.46
N GLU A 422 -45.87 33.10 -33.73
CA GLU A 422 -46.79 32.97 -34.87
C GLU A 422 -47.50 31.60 -34.88
N TYR A 423 -46.79 30.54 -34.48
CA TYR A 423 -47.34 29.19 -34.39
C TYR A 423 -47.83 28.81 -32.98
N GLY A 424 -47.73 29.72 -32.00
CA GLY A 424 -48.14 29.48 -30.61
C GLY A 424 -47.35 28.36 -29.92
N LEU A 425 -46.08 28.18 -30.27
CA LEU A 425 -45.18 27.14 -29.75
C LEU A 425 -44.16 27.72 -28.77
N THR A 426 -43.77 26.93 -27.78
CA THR A 426 -42.59 27.19 -26.94
C THR A 426 -41.36 26.46 -27.47
N LEU A 427 -40.17 26.83 -26.99
CA LEU A 427 -38.93 26.10 -27.29
C LEU A 427 -39.00 24.65 -26.80
N SER A 428 -39.57 24.42 -25.62
CA SER A 428 -39.79 23.09 -25.04
C SER A 428 -40.70 22.23 -25.92
N ASP A 429 -41.80 22.80 -26.45
CA ASP A 429 -42.71 22.06 -27.35
C ASP A 429 -41.99 21.56 -28.61
N VAL A 430 -41.08 22.38 -29.16
CA VAL A 430 -40.28 21.99 -30.33
C VAL A 430 -39.24 20.94 -29.96
N ALA A 431 -38.55 21.11 -28.82
CA ALA A 431 -37.57 20.15 -28.32
C ALA A 431 -38.19 18.75 -28.09
N ASP A 432 -39.39 18.70 -27.50
CA ASP A 432 -40.09 17.44 -27.25
C ASP A 432 -40.53 16.74 -28.55
N ARG A 433 -40.98 17.51 -29.55
CA ARG A 433 -41.32 16.96 -30.89
C ARG A 433 -40.10 16.40 -31.60
N ILE A 434 -38.96 17.09 -31.49
CA ILE A 434 -37.68 16.60 -32.02
C ILE A 434 -37.29 15.29 -31.31
N ARG A 435 -37.41 15.23 -29.98
CA ARG A 435 -37.09 14.05 -29.18
C ARG A 435 -37.93 12.84 -29.59
N VAL A 436 -39.25 13.00 -29.67
CA VAL A 436 -40.17 11.91 -30.08
C VAL A 436 -39.90 11.46 -31.52
N SER A 437 -39.64 12.39 -32.43
CA SER A 437 -39.41 12.08 -33.86
C SER A 437 -38.05 11.45 -34.15
N SER A 438 -37.13 11.43 -33.17
CA SER A 438 -35.75 10.96 -33.33
C SER A 438 -35.45 9.61 -32.64
N GLN A 439 -36.48 8.92 -32.16
CA GLN A 439 -36.37 7.60 -31.52
C GLN A 439 -36.63 6.45 -32.50
N ASP A 440 -35.76 5.43 -32.50
CA ASP A 440 -36.01 4.19 -33.22
C ASP A 440 -37.06 3.36 -32.45
N ILE A 441 -38.20 3.08 -33.07
CA ILE A 441 -39.28 2.29 -32.46
C ILE A 441 -39.26 0.88 -33.05
N ALA A 442 -39.19 -0.13 -32.17
CA ALA A 442 -39.41 -1.52 -32.56
C ALA A 442 -40.90 -1.73 -32.84
N ALA A 443 -41.25 -2.09 -34.08
CA ALA A 443 -42.63 -2.31 -34.49
C ALA A 443 -43.12 -3.75 -34.21
N GLY A 444 -42.35 -4.51 -33.43
CA GLY A 444 -42.64 -5.90 -33.10
C GLY A 444 -42.16 -6.89 -34.16
N ALA A 445 -42.70 -8.10 -34.13
CA ALA A 445 -42.39 -9.16 -35.08
C ALA A 445 -43.65 -9.60 -35.82
N VAL A 446 -43.52 -9.88 -37.12
CA VAL A 446 -44.58 -10.44 -37.94
C VAL A 446 -44.25 -11.90 -38.20
N SER A 447 -45.09 -12.80 -37.67
CA SER A 447 -45.00 -14.22 -37.94
C SER A 447 -45.47 -14.52 -39.37
N THR A 448 -44.55 -14.98 -40.20
CA THR A 448 -44.85 -15.49 -41.54
C THR A 448 -44.71 -17.01 -41.57
N SER A 449 -45.22 -17.66 -42.62
CA SER A 449 -45.04 -19.11 -42.82
C SER A 449 -43.58 -19.54 -42.96
N ALA A 450 -42.66 -18.61 -43.20
CA ALA A 450 -41.21 -18.84 -43.31
C ALA A 450 -40.43 -18.47 -42.04
N GLY A 451 -41.11 -17.99 -40.98
CA GLY A 451 -40.48 -17.57 -39.73
C GLY A 451 -40.92 -16.18 -39.26
N GLU A 452 -40.32 -15.73 -38.16
CA GLU A 452 -40.63 -14.46 -37.52
C GLU A 452 -39.75 -13.34 -38.09
N ILE A 453 -40.37 -12.31 -38.66
CA ILE A 453 -39.67 -11.15 -39.22
C ILE A 453 -39.81 -9.97 -38.25
N LEU A 454 -38.70 -9.57 -37.64
CA LEU A 454 -38.64 -8.37 -36.80
C LEU A 454 -38.78 -7.10 -37.66
N LEU A 455 -39.83 -6.32 -37.38
CA LEU A 455 -40.05 -5.01 -37.96
C LEU A 455 -39.48 -3.94 -37.04
N ARG A 456 -38.59 -3.11 -37.58
CA ARG A 456 -38.02 -1.95 -36.88
C ARG A 456 -38.15 -0.71 -37.74
N VAL A 457 -38.72 0.35 -37.17
CA VAL A 457 -38.76 1.65 -37.82
C VAL A 457 -37.47 2.39 -37.50
N LYS A 458 -36.66 2.65 -38.53
CA LYS A 458 -35.45 3.48 -38.43
C LYS A 458 -35.85 4.95 -38.59
N ALA A 459 -36.23 5.60 -37.50
CA ALA A 459 -36.65 6.99 -37.50
C ALA A 459 -35.52 7.96 -37.08
N ARG A 460 -34.40 7.45 -36.53
CA ARG A 460 -33.28 8.29 -36.07
C ARG A 460 -32.75 9.23 -37.17
N LYS A 461 -32.82 10.53 -36.90
CA LYS A 461 -32.26 11.62 -37.72
C LYS A 461 -30.91 12.04 -37.08
N GLN A 462 -29.87 12.24 -37.88
CA GLN A 462 -28.48 12.46 -37.39
C GLN A 462 -27.80 13.70 -38.00
N TRP A 463 -28.41 14.33 -39.00
CA TRP A 463 -27.82 15.43 -39.78
C TRP A 463 -28.84 16.56 -39.87
N ALA A 464 -28.39 17.82 -39.93
CA ALA A 464 -29.25 19.00 -40.00
C ALA A 464 -30.37 18.86 -41.03
N GLN A 465 -30.03 18.36 -42.22
CA GLN A 465 -30.99 18.16 -43.30
C GLN A 465 -32.09 17.14 -42.95
N LYS A 466 -31.75 16.12 -42.16
CA LYS A 466 -32.71 15.13 -41.66
C LYS A 466 -33.59 15.69 -40.52
N PHE A 467 -33.06 16.61 -39.71
CA PHE A 467 -33.83 17.34 -38.70
C PHE A 467 -34.80 18.34 -39.35
N ALA A 468 -34.43 18.95 -40.48
CA ALA A 468 -35.30 19.88 -41.21
C ALA A 468 -36.64 19.28 -41.61
N ASP A 469 -36.68 17.97 -41.89
CA ASP A 469 -37.88 17.25 -42.28
C ASP A 469 -38.86 16.95 -41.14
N ILE A 470 -38.47 17.21 -39.88
CA ILE A 470 -39.31 16.89 -38.71
C ILE A 470 -40.59 17.73 -38.76
N GLU A 471 -41.73 17.09 -38.61
CA GLU A 471 -43.03 17.74 -38.65
C GLU A 471 -43.33 18.38 -37.30
N ILE A 472 -43.43 19.72 -37.26
CA ILE A 472 -43.61 20.48 -36.02
C ILE A 472 -45.06 20.93 -35.85
N VAL A 473 -45.79 21.29 -36.90
CA VAL A 473 -47.21 21.65 -36.78
C VAL A 473 -48.01 20.92 -37.83
N SER A 474 -49.11 20.27 -37.43
CA SER A 474 -50.08 19.66 -38.34
C SER A 474 -51.38 20.46 -38.25
N GLY A 475 -51.73 21.19 -39.31
CA GLY A 475 -52.95 21.97 -39.40
C GLY A 475 -54.18 21.08 -39.61
N ARG A 476 -55.36 21.57 -39.19
CA ARG A 476 -56.65 20.84 -39.27
C ARG A 476 -57.10 20.45 -40.70
N ARG A 477 -56.45 21.00 -41.73
CA ARG A 477 -56.69 20.73 -43.15
C ARG A 477 -55.57 19.91 -43.83
N GLY A 478 -54.66 19.31 -43.05
CA GLY A 478 -53.55 18.49 -43.57
C GLY A 478 -52.30 19.28 -43.98
N SER A 479 -52.26 20.59 -43.76
CA SER A 479 -51.05 21.41 -43.97
C SER A 479 -50.02 21.11 -42.88
N VAL A 480 -48.83 20.67 -43.25
CA VAL A 480 -47.74 20.37 -42.32
C VAL A 480 -46.68 21.47 -42.39
N VAL A 481 -46.23 21.93 -41.24
CA VAL A 481 -45.07 22.84 -41.09
C VAL A 481 -43.92 22.03 -40.55
N ARG A 482 -42.80 22.02 -41.28
CA ARG A 482 -41.60 21.28 -40.90
C ARG A 482 -40.66 22.17 -40.07
N LEU A 483 -39.72 21.55 -39.36
CA LEU A 483 -38.73 22.26 -38.55
C LEU A 483 -37.89 23.22 -39.42
N GLY A 484 -37.53 22.80 -40.63
CA GLY A 484 -36.81 23.65 -41.58
C GLY A 484 -37.59 24.90 -42.04
N ASP A 485 -38.92 24.91 -41.91
CA ASP A 485 -39.74 26.07 -42.28
C ASP A 485 -39.73 27.16 -41.20
N ILE A 486 -39.41 26.80 -39.96
CA ILE A 486 -39.49 27.68 -38.77
C ILE A 486 -38.14 27.92 -38.10
N ALA A 487 -37.12 27.11 -38.40
CA ALA A 487 -35.81 27.13 -37.76
C ALA A 487 -34.68 27.13 -38.81
N THR A 488 -33.56 27.76 -38.47
CA THR A 488 -32.29 27.57 -39.18
C THR A 488 -31.54 26.42 -38.52
N ILE A 489 -31.32 25.35 -39.27
CA ILE A 489 -30.68 24.14 -38.77
C ILE A 489 -29.32 24.02 -39.44
N ARG A 490 -28.25 24.04 -38.65
CA ARG A 490 -26.88 23.92 -39.16
C ARG A 490 -26.12 22.88 -38.35
N ASP A 491 -25.41 22.02 -39.07
CA ASP A 491 -24.43 21.15 -38.46
C ASP A 491 -23.16 21.96 -38.19
N GLY A 492 -22.57 21.80 -37.01
CA GLY A 492 -21.41 22.56 -36.60
C GLY A 492 -20.72 21.97 -35.39
N PHE A 493 -19.97 22.82 -34.72
CA PHE A 493 -19.28 22.49 -33.49
C PHE A 493 -19.93 23.19 -32.31
N GLU A 494 -19.74 22.63 -31.13
CA GLU A 494 -20.09 23.31 -29.89
C GLU A 494 -19.37 24.67 -29.81
N GLU A 495 -20.08 25.74 -29.44
CA GLU A 495 -19.54 27.11 -29.39
C GLU A 495 -18.75 27.36 -28.08
N VAL A 496 -17.86 26.44 -27.70
CA VAL A 496 -17.02 26.57 -26.50
C VAL A 496 -15.53 26.59 -26.84
N GLY A 497 -14.87 27.67 -26.38
CA GLY A 497 -13.44 27.68 -26.08
C GLY A 497 -12.45 27.76 -27.25
N PHE A 498 -11.19 27.99 -26.88
CA PHE A 498 -10.06 28.13 -27.78
C PHE A 498 -9.81 26.86 -28.59
N HIS A 499 -9.65 27.00 -29.91
CA HIS A 499 -9.17 25.92 -30.78
C HIS A 499 -7.69 25.63 -30.49
N SER A 500 -7.33 24.35 -30.35
CA SER A 500 -5.91 23.97 -30.23
C SER A 500 -5.14 24.43 -31.47
N GLN A 501 -4.00 25.06 -31.24
CA GLN A 501 -3.12 25.55 -32.30
C GLN A 501 -1.70 25.13 -32.01
N PHE A 502 -0.99 24.71 -33.06
CA PHE A 502 0.43 24.49 -33.04
C PHE A 502 1.10 25.44 -34.01
N SER A 503 2.00 26.29 -33.51
CA SER A 503 2.70 27.30 -34.32
C SER A 503 1.73 28.15 -35.17
N GLN A 504 0.66 28.66 -34.55
CA GLN A 504 -0.41 29.46 -35.19
C GLN A 504 -1.22 28.72 -36.27
N THR A 505 -1.10 27.40 -36.34
CA THR A 505 -1.86 26.54 -37.27
C THR A 505 -2.83 25.68 -36.47
N PRO A 506 -4.08 25.49 -36.93
CA PRO A 506 -5.02 24.60 -36.23
C PRO A 506 -4.45 23.21 -36.00
N SER A 507 -4.72 22.64 -34.82
CA SER A 507 -4.28 21.30 -34.45
C SER A 507 -5.35 20.51 -33.71
N VAL A 508 -5.26 19.18 -33.82
CA VAL A 508 -6.09 18.20 -33.13
C VAL A 508 -5.16 17.16 -32.49
N GLU A 509 -5.47 16.76 -31.26
CA GLU A 509 -4.69 15.78 -30.51
C GLU A 509 -5.43 14.44 -30.46
N VAL A 510 -4.65 13.37 -30.58
CA VAL A 510 -5.08 11.97 -30.49
C VAL A 510 -4.26 11.30 -29.40
N ASP A 511 -4.92 10.93 -28.31
CA ASP A 511 -4.28 10.33 -27.15
C ASP A 511 -4.45 8.81 -27.19
N VAL A 512 -3.33 8.10 -27.08
CA VAL A 512 -3.29 6.64 -27.08
C VAL A 512 -3.04 6.15 -25.68
N PHE A 513 -3.92 5.30 -25.19
CA PHE A 513 -3.88 4.74 -23.84
C PHE A 513 -3.57 3.26 -23.87
N ARG A 514 -2.92 2.77 -22.81
CA ARG A 514 -2.84 1.34 -22.50
C ARG A 514 -3.83 0.98 -21.43
N VAL A 515 -4.44 -0.19 -21.56
CA VAL A 515 -5.37 -0.75 -20.59
C VAL A 515 -4.81 -2.07 -20.05
N GLY A 516 -4.89 -2.27 -18.73
CA GLY A 516 -4.40 -3.49 -18.09
C GLY A 516 -2.88 -3.69 -18.25
N ALA A 517 -2.49 -4.92 -18.62
CA ALA A 517 -1.10 -5.39 -18.64
C ALA A 517 -0.36 -5.18 -19.98
N GLN A 518 -0.86 -4.28 -20.83
CA GLN A 518 -0.19 -3.97 -22.09
C GLN A 518 1.14 -3.24 -21.87
N SER A 519 2.15 -3.65 -22.64
CA SER A 519 3.47 -3.02 -22.66
C SER A 519 3.39 -1.63 -23.33
N PRO A 520 3.85 -0.55 -22.67
CA PRO A 520 3.87 0.77 -23.30
C PRO A 520 4.79 0.82 -24.52
N ILE A 521 5.85 -0.01 -24.57
CA ILE A 521 6.77 -0.07 -25.72
C ILE A 521 6.07 -0.68 -26.93
N ASP A 522 5.28 -1.74 -26.73
CA ASP A 522 4.60 -2.44 -27.82
C ASP A 522 3.48 -1.58 -28.40
N VAL A 523 2.75 -0.86 -27.54
CA VAL A 523 1.75 0.14 -27.95
C VAL A 523 2.41 1.27 -28.74
N ALA A 524 3.53 1.82 -28.25
CA ALA A 524 4.23 2.90 -28.96
C ALA A 524 4.76 2.47 -30.34
N ASN A 525 5.33 1.27 -30.44
CA ASN A 525 5.78 0.72 -31.72
C ASN A 525 4.60 0.55 -32.69
N ALA A 526 3.45 0.07 -32.21
CA ALA A 526 2.23 -0.06 -33.02
C ALA A 526 1.70 1.30 -33.51
N VAL A 527 1.75 2.34 -32.66
CA VAL A 527 1.39 3.71 -33.07
C VAL A 527 2.34 4.21 -34.15
N GLU A 528 3.66 4.06 -33.96
CA GLU A 528 4.65 4.48 -34.96
C GLU A 528 4.50 3.75 -36.30
N GLU A 529 4.19 2.44 -36.27
CA GLU A 529 3.90 1.65 -37.47
C GLU A 529 2.63 2.16 -38.17
N THR A 530 1.54 2.33 -37.43
CA THR A 530 0.28 2.86 -37.98
C THR A 530 0.45 4.26 -38.55
N MET A 531 1.24 5.12 -37.90
CA MET A 531 1.50 6.48 -38.38
C MET A 531 2.33 6.50 -39.67
N LYS A 532 3.28 5.59 -39.85
CA LYS A 532 4.03 5.45 -41.11
C LYS A 532 3.12 5.07 -42.28
N GLU A 533 2.12 4.22 -42.03
CA GLU A 533 1.11 3.88 -43.03
C GLU A 533 0.16 5.05 -43.28
N PHE A 534 -0.32 5.69 -42.22
CA PHE A 534 -1.28 6.79 -42.30
C PHE A 534 -0.72 8.05 -42.95
N GLU A 535 0.60 8.26 -42.89
CA GLU A 535 1.27 9.40 -43.56
C GLU A 535 0.98 9.43 -45.07
N SER A 536 0.75 8.29 -45.70
CA SER A 536 0.38 8.20 -47.12
C SER A 536 -1.05 8.68 -47.44
N VAL A 537 -1.92 8.73 -46.43
CA VAL A 537 -3.34 9.13 -46.53
C VAL A 537 -3.52 10.62 -46.23
N LEU A 538 -2.53 11.27 -45.61
CA LEU A 538 -2.60 12.67 -45.22
C LEU A 538 -2.66 13.60 -46.45
N PRO A 539 -3.62 14.57 -46.48
CA PRO A 539 -3.66 15.59 -47.52
C PRO A 539 -2.40 16.47 -47.53
N PRO A 540 -2.02 17.03 -48.69
CA PRO A 540 -0.88 17.94 -48.77
C PRO A 540 -1.08 19.15 -47.84
N GLY A 541 -0.11 19.36 -46.94
CA GLY A 541 -0.14 20.44 -45.95
C GLY A 541 -0.53 20.01 -44.54
N VAL A 542 -1.14 18.84 -44.36
CA VAL A 542 -1.37 18.25 -43.04
C VAL A 542 -0.13 17.45 -42.63
N LYS A 543 0.35 17.71 -41.42
CA LYS A 543 1.49 17.00 -40.81
C LYS A 543 1.06 16.42 -39.48
N TRP A 544 1.84 15.46 -39.01
CA TRP A 544 1.69 14.87 -37.69
C TRP A 544 2.95 15.11 -36.86
N ARG A 545 2.81 15.02 -35.54
CA ARG A 545 3.91 15.11 -34.56
C ARG A 545 3.56 14.28 -33.33
N ILE A 546 4.57 13.93 -32.56
CA ILE A 546 4.40 13.29 -31.25
C ILE A 546 4.68 14.34 -30.18
N ASP A 547 3.68 14.64 -29.36
CA ASP A 547 3.74 15.68 -28.34
C ASP A 547 4.24 15.13 -27.01
N ARG A 548 3.79 13.91 -26.68
CA ARG A 548 4.21 13.17 -25.51
C ARG A 548 4.48 11.72 -25.88
N ASN A 549 5.60 11.18 -25.40
CA ASN A 549 5.97 9.78 -25.57
C ASN A 549 6.49 9.21 -24.24
N ASN A 550 5.55 8.66 -23.46
CA ASN A 550 5.86 8.05 -22.17
C ASN A 550 6.59 6.70 -22.33
N ALA A 551 6.43 6.04 -23.48
CA ALA A 551 7.13 4.80 -23.78
C ALA A 551 8.64 4.99 -23.99
N GLU A 552 9.04 6.10 -24.62
CA GLU A 552 10.46 6.43 -24.82
C GLU A 552 11.13 6.83 -23.50
N GLU A 553 10.42 7.53 -22.62
CA GLU A 553 10.91 7.77 -21.25
C GLU A 553 11.11 6.46 -20.49
N PHE A 554 10.17 5.52 -20.63
CA PHE A 554 10.29 4.19 -20.04
C PHE A 554 11.49 3.41 -20.59
N ARG A 555 11.68 3.40 -21.91
CA ARG A 555 12.81 2.75 -22.58
C ARG A 555 14.15 3.26 -22.06
N ARG A 556 14.29 4.58 -21.90
CA ARG A 556 15.50 5.21 -21.34
C ARG A 556 15.79 4.79 -19.90
N ARG A 557 14.76 4.75 -19.03
CA ARG A 557 14.92 4.29 -17.63
C ARG A 557 15.33 2.80 -17.56
N LEU A 558 14.72 1.96 -18.39
CA LEU A 558 15.07 0.54 -18.45
C LEU A 558 16.53 0.34 -18.88
N TYR A 559 16.99 1.08 -19.89
CA TYR A 559 18.37 1.05 -20.34
C TYR A 559 19.34 1.44 -19.21
N LEU A 560 19.05 2.53 -18.49
CA LEU A 560 19.86 2.97 -17.34
C LEU A 560 19.95 1.90 -16.24
N VAL A 561 18.85 1.21 -15.92
CA VAL A 561 18.85 0.13 -14.92
C VAL A 561 19.69 -1.06 -15.40
N MET A 562 19.55 -1.45 -16.67
CA MET A 562 20.33 -2.56 -17.25
C MET A 562 21.82 -2.22 -17.35
N GLU A 563 22.15 -0.99 -17.73
CA GLU A 563 23.52 -0.48 -17.80
C GLU A 563 24.18 -0.47 -16.41
N ASN A 564 23.47 0.05 -15.40
CA ASN A 564 23.93 0.03 -14.01
C ASN A 564 24.10 -1.40 -13.46
N ALA A 565 23.18 -2.30 -13.78
CA ALA A 565 23.28 -3.70 -13.39
C ALA A 565 24.51 -4.39 -14.04
N ALA A 566 24.75 -4.13 -15.32
CA ALA A 566 25.93 -4.64 -16.02
C ALA A 566 27.22 -4.06 -15.44
N MET A 567 27.27 -2.75 -15.19
CA MET A 567 28.40 -2.10 -14.49
C MET A 567 28.66 -2.73 -13.13
N ALA A 568 27.62 -2.97 -12.32
CA ALA A 568 27.76 -3.60 -11.02
C ALA A 568 28.38 -5.00 -11.13
N VAL A 569 27.92 -5.83 -12.07
CA VAL A 569 28.50 -7.15 -12.33
C VAL A 569 29.98 -7.04 -12.72
N VAL A 570 30.32 -6.13 -13.64
CA VAL A 570 31.70 -5.91 -14.07
C VAL A 570 32.57 -5.44 -12.91
N ILE A 571 32.11 -4.48 -12.12
CA ILE A 571 32.84 -3.95 -10.95
C ILE A 571 33.08 -5.07 -9.94
N VAL A 572 32.06 -5.87 -9.61
CA VAL A 572 32.20 -7.01 -8.70
C VAL A 572 33.20 -8.04 -9.24
N LEU A 573 33.13 -8.37 -10.54
CA LEU A 573 34.08 -9.28 -11.16
C LEU A 573 35.51 -8.75 -11.12
N VAL A 574 35.72 -7.45 -11.35
CA VAL A 574 37.04 -6.81 -11.27
C VAL A 574 37.57 -6.82 -9.83
N ILE A 575 36.73 -6.47 -8.86
CA ILE A 575 37.09 -6.51 -7.44
C ILE A 575 37.45 -7.95 -7.03
N LEU A 576 36.61 -8.93 -7.36
CA LEU A 576 36.91 -10.33 -7.10
C LEU A 576 38.20 -10.74 -7.79
N ALA A 577 38.42 -10.42 -9.07
CA ALA A 577 39.67 -10.78 -9.76
C ALA A 577 40.93 -10.13 -9.16
N LEU A 578 40.82 -8.93 -8.57
CA LEU A 578 41.94 -8.23 -7.94
C LEU A 578 42.25 -8.75 -6.53
N PHE A 579 41.23 -9.13 -5.74
CA PHE A 579 41.39 -9.60 -4.37
C PHE A 579 41.44 -11.13 -4.24
N LEU A 580 41.04 -11.86 -5.29
CA LEU A 580 41.17 -13.30 -5.39
C LEU A 580 42.59 -13.61 -5.89
N GLU A 581 43.56 -13.46 -4.99
CA GLU A 581 44.92 -13.97 -5.19
C GLU A 581 44.88 -15.51 -5.18
N VAL A 582 45.61 -16.09 -6.15
CA VAL A 582 45.76 -17.53 -6.44
C VAL A 582 46.50 -18.26 -5.33
#